data_AF-T4VK17-F1
#
_entry.id   AF-T4VK17-F1
#
_cell.length_a   1.000
_cell.length_b   1.000
_cell.length_c   1.000
_cell.angle_alpha   90.00
_cell.angle_beta   90.00
_cell.angle_gamma   90.00
#
_symmetry.space_group_name_H-M   'P 1'
#
loop_
_entity.id
_entity.type
_entity.pdbx_description
1 polymer ?
#
loop_
_entity_poly.entity_id
_entity_poly.type
_entity_poly.pdbx_seq_one_letter_code
_entity_poly.pdbx_strand_id
1 'polypeptide(L)' 'MNNEFDKKKLNRINELAKKHKGEGLTEDEHKEREGLRKEYLEHFRGHFRSRLENIKVVSPEEYEEAMKNKKN' A
#
# COMPACT_ATOMS: atom_id res chain seq x y z
N MET A 1 2.37 10.15 13.22
CA MET A 1 2.67 8.70 13.23
C MET A 1 2.71 8.21 11.80
N ASN A 2 3.90 8.16 11.18
CA ASN A 2 4.07 7.54 9.88
C ASN A 2 4.13 6.03 10.10
N ASN A 3 3.00 5.33 9.96
CA ASN A 3 3.00 3.87 9.92
C ASN A 3 3.49 3.43 8.53
N GLU A 4 4.78 3.64 8.31
CA GLU A 4 5.54 2.95 7.28
C GLU A 4 5.60 1.50 7.75
N PHE A 5 4.69 0.65 7.25
CA PHE A 5 4.75 -0.79 7.48
C PHE A 5 6.20 -1.24 7.29
N ASP A 6 6.73 -1.96 8.29
CA ASP A 6 8.17 -2.18 8.44
C ASP A 6 8.81 -2.56 7.09
N LYS A 7 9.68 -1.68 6.58
CA LYS A 7 10.34 -1.86 5.28
C LYS A 7 10.99 -3.24 5.17
N LYS A 8 11.47 -3.81 6.29
CA LYS A 8 12.02 -5.17 6.33
C LYS A 8 10.94 -6.23 6.03
N LYS A 9 9.75 -6.10 6.62
CA LYS A 9 8.61 -7.01 6.35
C LYS A 9 8.14 -6.90 4.90
N LEU A 10 8.07 -5.67 4.36
CA LEU A 10 7.70 -5.46 2.95
C LEU A 10 8.73 -6.09 2.00
N ASN A 11 10.02 -5.89 2.27
CA ASN A 11 11.10 -6.52 1.51
C ASN A 11 10.99 -8.04 1.57
N ARG A 12 10.71 -8.60 2.75
CA ARG A 12 10.50 -10.04 2.92
C ARG A 12 9.32 -10.57 2.08
N ILE A 13 8.19 -9.86 2.05
CA ILE A 13 7.05 -10.21 1.18
C ILE A 13 7.49 -10.22 -0.29
N ASN A 14 8.28 -9.24 -0.74
CA ASN A 14 8.76 -9.16 -2.11
C ASN A 14 9.75 -10.28 -2.46
N GLU A 15 10.64 -10.66 -1.53
CA GLU A 15 11.54 -11.80 -1.69
C GLU A 15 10.76 -13.10 -1.85
N LEU A 16 9.78 -13.36 -0.97
CA LEU A 16 8.90 -14.54 -1.05
C LEU A 16 8.07 -14.52 -2.34
N ALA A 17 7.61 -13.35 -2.80
CA ALA A 17 6.91 -13.22 -4.07
C ALA A 17 7.81 -13.52 -5.28
N LYS A 18 9.06 -13.06 -5.25
CA LYS A 18 10.06 -13.33 -6.29
C LYS A 18 10.40 -14.82 -6.34
N LYS A 19 10.59 -15.45 -5.18
CA LYS A 19 10.86 -16.88 -5.05
C LYS A 19 9.70 -17.73 -5.57
N HIS A 20 8.45 -17.38 -5.20
CA HIS A 20 7.24 -18.03 -5.70
C HIS A 20 7.12 -18.01 -7.23
N LYS A 21 7.59 -16.93 -7.88
CA LYS A 21 7.51 -16.79 -9.35
C LYS A 21 8.56 -17.64 -10.08
N GLY A 22 9.67 -17.96 -9.42
CA GLY A 22 10.75 -18.76 -10.01
C GLY A 22 10.66 -20.23 -9.63
N GLU A 23 10.97 -20.52 -8.36
CA GLU A 23 11.22 -21.87 -7.85
C GLU A 23 9.97 -22.46 -7.16
N GLY A 24 8.99 -21.62 -6.84
CA GLY A 24 7.86 -21.96 -5.98
C GLY A 24 8.14 -21.62 -4.51
N LEU A 25 7.12 -21.71 -3.67
CA LEU A 25 7.26 -21.55 -2.21
C LEU A 25 7.00 -22.88 -1.53
N THR A 26 7.71 -23.14 -0.44
CA THR A 26 7.37 -24.22 0.48
C THR A 26 6.11 -23.87 1.28
N GLU A 27 5.49 -24.86 1.93
CA GLU A 27 4.31 -24.62 2.77
C GLU A 27 4.57 -23.64 3.93
N ASP A 28 5.75 -23.70 4.54
CA ASP A 28 6.15 -22.76 5.59
C ASP A 28 6.30 -21.33 5.06
N GLU A 29 6.90 -21.17 3.89
CA GLU A 29 7.04 -19.87 3.24
C GLU A 29 5.69 -19.30 2.78
N HIS A 30 4.75 -20.17 2.41
CA HIS A 30 3.37 -19.79 2.16
C HIS A 30 2.70 -19.20 3.40
N LYS A 31 2.81 -19.88 4.55
CA LYS A 31 2.27 -19.40 5.83
C LYS A 31 2.92 -18.08 6.26
N GLU A 32 4.24 -17.97 6.11
CA GLU A 32 4.98 -16.73 6.39
C GLU A 32 4.47 -15.57 5.51
N ARG A 33 4.37 -15.80 4.19
CA ARG A 33 3.87 -14.79 3.24
C ARG A 33 2.44 -14.37 3.53
N GLU A 34 1.56 -15.30 3.88
CA GLU A 34 0.17 -14.99 4.22
C GLU A 34 0.05 -14.17 5.50
N GLY A 35 0.80 -14.54 6.55
CA GLY A 35 0.84 -13.78 7.79
C GLY A 35 1.31 -12.34 7.57
N LEU A 36 2.42 -12.17 6.85
CA LEU A 36 2.97 -10.85 6.52
C LEU A 36 2.02 -10.03 5.64
N ARG A 37 1.34 -10.65 4.67
CA ARG A 37 0.34 -9.97 3.83
C ARG A 37 -0.88 -9.54 4.63
N LYS A 38 -1.36 -10.37 5.56
CA LYS A 38 -2.51 -10.02 6.39
C LYS A 38 -2.21 -8.79 7.24
N GLU A 39 -1.04 -8.78 7.89
CA GLU A 39 -0.59 -7.63 8.67
C GLU A 39 -0.46 -6.37 7.78
N TYR A 40 0.20 -6.48 6.62
CA TYR A 40 0.30 -5.37 5.67
C TYR A 40 -1.06 -4.81 5.27
N LEU A 41 -2.03 -5.68 4.95
CA LEU A 41 -3.37 -5.26 4.53
C LEU A 41 -4.13 -4.54 5.64
N GLU A 42 -4.02 -4.98 6.89
CA GLU A 42 -4.67 -4.30 8.02
C GLU A 42 -4.13 -2.88 8.19
N HIS A 43 -2.80 -2.72 8.18
CA HIS A 43 -2.16 -1.40 8.23
C HIS A 43 -2.50 -0.53 7.01
N PHE A 44 -2.47 -1.14 5.82
CA PHE A 44 -2.79 -0.46 4.57
C PHE A 44 -4.24 0.03 4.55
N ARG A 45 -5.21 -0.79 4.98
CA ARG A 45 -6.64 -0.42 5.01
C ARG A 45 -6.92 0.75 5.94
N GLY A 46 -6.26 0.81 7.10
CA GLY A 46 -6.37 1.94 8.01
C GLY A 46 -5.90 3.25 7.37
N HIS A 47 -4.72 3.24 6.77
CA HIS A 47 -4.18 4.41 6.07
C HIS A 47 -4.98 4.77 4.80
N PHE A 48 -5.44 3.77 4.07
CA PHE A 48 -6.21 3.96 2.83
C PHE A 48 -7.58 4.60 3.11
N ARG A 49 -8.28 4.19 4.18
CA ARG A 49 -9.54 4.85 4.59
C ARG A 49 -9.33 6.33 4.91
N SER A 50 -8.32 6.65 5.72
CA SER A 50 -7.98 8.04 6.02
C SER A 50 -7.67 8.84 4.76
N ARG A 51 -7.01 8.22 3.77
CA ARG A 51 -6.75 8.87 2.49
C ARG A 51 -8.01 9.07 1.66
N LEU A 52 -8.92 8.09 1.63
CA LEU A 52 -10.21 8.17 0.93
C LEU A 52 -11.08 9.31 1.49
N GLU A 53 -11.09 9.51 2.80
CA GLU A 53 -11.82 10.62 3.45
C GLU A 53 -11.34 12.01 2.96
N ASN A 54 -10.09 12.10 2.50
CA ASN A 54 -9.51 13.33 1.96
C ASN A 54 -9.62 13.43 0.42
N ILE A 55 -10.22 12.44 -0.27
CA ILE A 55 -10.44 12.52 -1.71
C ILE A 55 -11.71 13.33 -1.97
N LYS A 56 -11.54 14.48 -2.64
CA LYS A 56 -12.65 15.26 -3.19
C LYS A 56 -12.85 14.89 -4.66
N VAL A 57 -14.08 14.54 -5.04
CA VAL A 57 -14.47 14.49 -6.46
C VAL A 57 -14.76 15.92 -6.91
N VAL A 58 -14.11 16.36 -7.97
CA VAL A 58 -14.20 17.72 -8.49
C VAL A 58 -14.56 17.70 -9.97
N SER A 59 -15.27 18.72 -10.44
CA SER A 59 -15.47 18.94 -11.88
C SER A 59 -14.13 19.34 -12.56
N PRO A 60 -14.02 19.23 -13.90
CA PRO A 60 -12.83 19.70 -14.62
C PRO A 60 -12.51 21.18 -14.34
N GLU A 61 -13.53 22.02 -14.22
CA GLU A 61 -13.38 23.46 -13.94
C GLU A 61 -12.84 23.71 -12.52
N GLU A 62 -13.41 23.02 -11.51
CA GLU A 62 -12.92 23.06 -10.13
C GLU A 62 -11.46 22.56 -10.01
N TYR A 63 -11.08 21.57 -10.82
CA TYR A 63 -9.71 21.07 -10.89
C TYR A 63 -8.74 22.12 -11.47
N GLU A 64 -9.12 22.78 -12.57
CA GLU A 64 -8.31 23.84 -13.16
C GLU A 64 -8.11 25.02 -12.19
N GLU A 65 -9.16 25.41 -11.46
CA GLU A 65 -9.11 26.48 -10.47
C GLU A 65 -8.21 26.12 -9.28
N ALA A 66 -8.34 24.90 -8.75
CA ALA A 66 -7.48 24.40 -7.68
C ALA A 66 -5.99 24.33 -8.09
N MET A 67 -5.71 23.98 -9.36
CA MET A 67 -4.35 23.92 -9.90
C MET A 67 -3.74 25.31 -10.14
N LYS A 68 -4.54 26.32 -10.48
CA LYS A 68 -4.08 27.71 -10.62
C LYS A 68 -3.70 28.31 -9.26
N ASN A 69 -4.50 28.08 -8.23
CA ASN A 69 -4.26 28.59 -6.88
C ASN A 69 -3.04 27.95 -6.17
N LYS A 70 -2.62 26.74 -6.57
CA LYS A 70 -1.40 26.09 -6.05
C LYS A 70 -0.08 26.62 -6.63
N LYS A 71 -0.14 27.42 -7.70
CA LYS A 71 1.04 27.97 -8.40
C LYS A 71 1.43 29.38 -7.94
N ASN A 72 0.65 30.00 -7.05
CA ASN A 72 0.95 31.28 -6.43
C ASN A 72 1.56 31.13 -5.03
#